data_AF-A0A3M1DZZ0-F1
#
_entry.id   AF-A0A3M1DZZ0-F1
#
_cell.length_a   1.000
_cell.length_b   1.000
_cell.length_c   1.000
_cell.angle_alpha   90.00
_cell.angle_beta   90.00
_cell.angle_gamma   90.00
#
_symmetry.space_group_name_H-M   'P 1'
#
loop_
_entity.id
_entity.type
_entity.pdbx_description
1 polymer ?
#
loop_
_entity_poly.entity_id
_entity_poly.type
_entity_poly.pdbx_seq_one_letter_code
_entity_poly.pdbx_strand_id
1 'polypeptide(L)'
;MDDVLRALGMSGRWRSVEHRYVFSLPQGKASLFPGGHYLEVEGRFLPLQNPARFIDGRLRIGEDFIVEQLPDLVGRPVYYRNLSPVENGPEPGDNPIDQLFALLLKRKTGQRLSGLKTVGIDIGHGGEDVGTIGLDGVKEKDVVLALGRQLEKQLKMHLGLEVHLSR
;
A
#
# COMPACT_ATOMS: atom_id res chain seq x y z
N MET A 1 10.88 1.69 2.06
CA MET A 1 11.77 1.93 0.93
C MET A 1 12.84 2.97 1.26
N ASP A 2 12.46 4.18 1.72
CA ASP A 2 13.42 5.26 2.04
C ASP A 2 14.55 4.81 2.97
N ASP A 3 14.22 4.09 4.05
CA ASP A 3 15.21 3.64 5.03
C ASP A 3 16.20 2.63 4.45
N VAL A 4 15.75 1.76 3.55
CA VAL A 4 16.62 0.81 2.83
C VAL A 4 17.54 1.55 1.88
N LEU A 5 17.00 2.46 1.05
CA LEU A 5 17.81 3.24 0.14
C LEU A 5 18.86 4.06 0.88
N ARG A 6 18.48 4.71 1.99
CA ARG A 6 19.40 5.46 2.85
C ARG A 6 20.54 4.59 3.38
N ALA A 7 20.23 3.37 3.87
CA ALA A 7 21.25 2.42 4.33
C ALA A 7 22.23 2.01 3.23
N LEU A 8 21.78 2.06 1.98
CA LEU A 8 22.59 1.80 0.79
C LEU A 8 23.28 3.07 0.25
N GLY A 9 23.17 4.22 0.90
CA GLY A 9 23.72 5.49 0.41
C GLY A 9 23.01 6.01 -0.85
N MET A 10 21.78 5.56 -1.08
CA MET A 10 20.93 5.95 -2.18
C MET A 10 19.74 6.78 -1.67
N SER A 11 19.04 7.44 -2.58
CA SER A 11 17.83 8.20 -2.26
C SER A 11 16.75 7.98 -3.30
N GLY A 12 15.51 7.98 -2.85
CA GLY A 12 14.34 8.04 -3.71
C GLY A 12 13.45 9.22 -3.37
N ARG A 13 12.48 9.49 -4.23
CA ARG A 13 11.46 10.52 -4.01
C ARG A 13 10.10 10.03 -4.49
N TRP A 14 9.08 10.41 -3.73
CA TRP A 14 7.70 10.29 -4.19
C TRP A 14 7.37 11.41 -5.18
N ARG A 15 6.80 11.05 -6.33
CA ARG A 15 6.22 11.96 -7.32
C ARG A 15 4.71 11.85 -7.24
N SER A 16 4.08 12.77 -6.49
CA SER A 16 2.65 12.74 -6.18
C SER A 16 1.73 12.87 -7.40
N VAL A 17 2.18 13.55 -8.45
CA VAL A 17 1.44 13.74 -9.70
C VAL A 17 1.41 12.46 -10.54
N GLU A 18 2.54 11.75 -10.60
CA GLU A 18 2.69 10.50 -11.37
C GLU A 18 2.30 9.27 -10.54
N HIS A 19 2.10 9.44 -9.23
CA HIS A 19 1.90 8.38 -8.24
C HIS A 19 3.01 7.33 -8.23
N ARG A 20 4.24 7.77 -8.49
CA ARG A 20 5.41 6.90 -8.53
C ARG A 20 6.43 7.27 -7.48
N TYR A 21 6.97 6.27 -6.82
CA TYR A 21 8.20 6.40 -6.06
C TYR A 21 9.37 6.10 -6.98
N VAL A 22 10.28 7.05 -7.13
CA VAL A 22 11.36 6.99 -8.11
C VAL A 22 12.71 7.09 -7.41
N PHE A 23 13.64 6.23 -7.77
CA PHE A 23 14.97 6.15 -7.15
C PHE A 23 16.02 5.73 -8.18
N SER A 24 17.28 5.95 -7.86
CA SER A 24 18.41 5.57 -8.73
C SER A 24 19.01 4.24 -8.29
N LEU A 25 19.32 3.40 -9.27
CA LEU A 25 20.12 2.19 -9.15
C LEU A 25 21.40 2.36 -9.99
N PRO A 26 22.44 1.54 -9.77
CA PRO A 26 23.64 1.53 -10.61
C PRO A 26 23.35 1.32 -12.10
N GLN A 27 22.36 0.50 -12.41
CA GLN A 27 21.93 0.15 -13.77
C GLN A 27 20.89 1.11 -14.37
N GLY A 28 20.52 2.18 -13.66
CA GLY A 28 19.61 3.21 -14.15
C GLY A 28 18.52 3.60 -13.16
N LYS A 29 17.52 4.33 -13.65
CA LYS A 29 16.41 4.84 -12.86
C LYS A 29 15.35 3.77 -12.69
N ALA A 30 14.89 3.64 -11.45
CA ALA A 30 13.90 2.66 -11.05
C ALA A 30 12.67 3.34 -10.45
N SER A 31 11.51 2.70 -10.59
CA SER A 31 10.28 3.23 -10.02
C SER A 31 9.22 2.19 -9.71
N LEU A 32 8.48 2.50 -8.65
CA LEU A 32 7.42 1.70 -8.06
C LEU A 32 6.17 2.56 -7.91
N PHE A 33 5.00 1.94 -7.78
CA PHE A 33 3.77 2.63 -7.38
C PHE A 33 2.98 1.76 -6.40
N PRO A 34 2.17 2.36 -5.51
CA PRO A 34 1.34 1.62 -4.56
C PRO A 34 0.35 0.71 -5.29
N GLY A 35 0.26 -0.56 -4.87
CA GLY A 35 -0.54 -1.60 -5.53
C GLY A 35 0.14 -2.22 -6.75
N GLY A 36 1.31 -1.72 -7.17
CA GLY A 36 2.04 -2.26 -8.32
C GLY A 36 2.70 -3.61 -8.02
N HIS A 37 2.51 -4.56 -8.93
CA HIS A 37 3.10 -5.90 -8.88
C HIS A 37 4.44 -5.99 -9.63
N TYR A 38 5.05 -4.85 -9.95
CA TYR A 38 6.32 -4.80 -10.65
C TYR A 38 7.14 -3.57 -10.25
N LEU A 39 8.45 -3.70 -10.44
CA LEU A 39 9.44 -2.63 -10.46
C LEU A 39 9.75 -2.28 -11.92
N GLU A 40 9.66 -1.01 -12.28
CA GLU A 40 10.18 -0.55 -13.57
C GLU A 40 11.64 -0.10 -13.41
N VAL A 41 12.55 -0.56 -14.27
CA VAL A 41 13.95 -0.14 -14.34
C VAL A 41 14.30 0.16 -15.79
N GLU A 42 14.54 1.42 -16.14
CA GLU A 42 14.88 1.84 -17.52
C GLU A 42 13.93 1.24 -18.59
N GLY A 43 12.61 1.27 -18.34
CA GLY A 43 11.60 0.72 -19.24
C GLY A 43 11.42 -0.81 -19.21
N ARG A 44 12.21 -1.54 -18.41
CA ARG A 44 12.02 -2.96 -18.14
C ARG A 44 11.14 -3.17 -16.92
N PHE A 45 10.27 -4.17 -16.95
CA PHE A 45 9.34 -4.48 -15.86
C PHE A 45 9.76 -5.78 -15.16
N LEU A 46 10.15 -5.68 -13.90
CA LEU A 46 10.56 -6.80 -13.06
C LEU A 46 9.43 -7.15 -12.08
N PRO A 47 8.92 -8.39 -12.03
CA PRO A 47 7.81 -8.75 -11.17
C PRO A 47 8.20 -8.69 -9.68
N LEU A 48 7.28 -8.22 -8.85
CA LEU A 48 7.37 -8.25 -7.40
C LEU A 48 6.47 -9.37 -6.87
N GLN A 49 6.96 -10.18 -5.92
CA GLN A 49 6.10 -11.18 -5.29
C GLN A 49 5.02 -10.49 -4.44
N ASN A 50 5.44 -9.50 -3.65
CA ASN A 50 4.54 -8.67 -2.87
C ASN A 50 4.47 -7.24 -3.45
N PRO A 51 3.26 -6.71 -3.72
CA PRO A 51 3.12 -5.37 -4.28
C PRO A 51 3.58 -4.30 -3.28
N ALA A 52 4.16 -3.22 -3.81
CA ALA A 52 4.50 -2.07 -2.98
C ALA A 52 3.22 -1.45 -2.39
N ARG A 53 3.25 -1.06 -1.11
CA ARG A 53 2.11 -0.45 -0.42
C ARG A 53 2.51 0.89 0.14
N PHE A 54 1.55 1.80 0.24
CA PHE A 54 1.76 3.06 0.96
C PHE A 54 1.03 2.92 2.30
N ILE A 55 1.79 3.05 3.39
CA ILE A 55 1.31 2.84 4.77
C ILE A 55 1.96 3.90 5.63
N ASP A 56 1.15 4.66 6.37
CA ASP A 56 1.59 5.74 7.27
C ASP A 56 2.50 6.77 6.58
N GLY A 57 2.13 7.17 5.35
CA GLY A 57 2.89 8.18 4.61
C GLY A 57 4.19 7.68 3.99
N ARG A 58 4.47 6.37 4.03
CA ARG A 58 5.71 5.77 3.52
C ARG A 58 5.44 4.65 2.54
N LEU A 59 6.28 4.57 1.50
CA LEU A 59 6.29 3.39 0.62
C LEU A 59 6.97 2.21 1.32
N ARG A 60 6.19 1.15 1.54
CA ARG A 60 6.61 -0.15 2.04
C ARG A 60 6.72 -1.12 0.87
N ILE A 61 7.72 -1.99 0.92
CA ILE A 61 7.92 -3.06 -0.04
C ILE A 61 8.17 -4.35 0.74
N GLY A 62 7.88 -5.49 0.12
CA GLY A 62 8.08 -6.80 0.75
C GLY A 62 9.54 -7.07 1.10
N GLU A 63 9.76 -7.88 2.13
CA GLU A 63 11.09 -8.33 2.54
C GLU A 63 11.74 -9.19 1.45
N ASP A 64 10.95 -9.99 0.73
CA ASP A 64 11.33 -10.78 -0.44
C ASP A 64 12.10 -9.92 -1.47
N PHE A 65 11.58 -8.74 -1.78
CA PHE A 65 12.26 -7.83 -2.69
C PHE A 65 13.63 -7.39 -2.16
N ILE A 66 13.75 -7.10 -0.86
CA ILE A 66 15.00 -6.62 -0.24
C ILE A 66 16.07 -7.71 -0.22
N VAL A 67 15.66 -8.94 0.04
CA VAL A 67 16.57 -10.08 0.21
C VAL A 67 16.92 -10.73 -1.13
N GLU A 68 15.95 -10.85 -2.04
CA GLU A 68 16.10 -11.68 -3.24
C GLU A 68 16.38 -10.86 -4.50
N GLN A 69 15.80 -9.66 -4.64
CA GLN A 69 15.92 -8.89 -5.89
C GLN A 69 16.89 -7.71 -5.76
N LEU A 70 16.80 -6.96 -4.65
CA LEU A 70 17.57 -5.75 -4.46
C LEU A 70 19.10 -5.97 -4.57
N PRO A 71 19.72 -7.05 -4.05
CA PRO A 71 21.16 -7.27 -4.17
C PRO A 71 21.67 -7.25 -5.61
N ASP A 72 20.95 -7.94 -6.50
CA ASP A 72 21.28 -8.00 -7.92
C ASP A 72 21.14 -6.63 -8.57
N LEU A 73 20.08 -5.89 -8.22
CA LEU A 73 19.82 -4.55 -8.74
C LEU A 73 20.86 -3.52 -8.31
N VAL A 74 21.48 -3.70 -7.13
CA VAL A 74 22.52 -2.80 -6.62
C VAL A 74 23.93 -3.30 -6.88
N GLY A 75 24.10 -4.52 -7.40
CA GLY A 75 25.39 -5.13 -7.68
C GLY A 75 26.25 -5.41 -6.43
N ARG A 76 25.63 -5.60 -5.26
CA ARG A 76 26.33 -5.88 -3.99
C ARG A 76 25.43 -6.62 -3.01
N PRO A 77 26.00 -7.42 -2.08
CA PRO A 77 25.21 -8.12 -1.08
C PRO A 77 24.45 -7.14 -0.17
N VAL A 78 23.20 -7.47 0.11
CA VAL A 78 22.34 -6.74 1.06
C VAL A 78 22.01 -7.70 2.20
N TYR A 79 22.40 -7.35 3.42
CA TYR A 79 22.04 -8.11 4.62
C TYR A 79 20.87 -7.42 5.30
N TYR A 80 19.72 -8.11 5.35
CA TYR A 80 18.53 -7.64 6.05
C TYR A 80 18.40 -8.38 7.39
N ARG A 81 18.06 -7.63 8.45
CA ARG A 81 17.74 -8.18 9.76
C ARG A 81 16.47 -7.54 10.29
N ASN A 82 15.40 -8.32 10.42
CA ASN A 82 14.19 -7.84 11.06
C ASN A 82 14.40 -7.76 12.58
N LEU A 83 14.44 -6.54 13.12
CA LEU A 83 14.64 -6.29 14.56
C LEU A 83 13.33 -6.41 15.37
N SER A 84 12.20 -6.55 14.69
CA SER A 84 10.89 -6.76 15.30
C SER A 84 10.14 -7.76 14.44
N PRO A 85 10.56 -9.04 14.43
CA PRO A 85 9.83 -10.06 13.71
C PRO A 85 8.38 -10.04 14.20
N VAL A 86 7.44 -10.06 13.26
CA VAL A 86 6.07 -10.44 13.61
C VAL A 86 6.23 -11.85 14.17
N GLU A 87 5.88 -12.07 15.43
CA GLU A 87 5.76 -13.42 15.97
C GLU A 87 4.75 -14.14 15.07
N ASN A 88 5.25 -14.90 14.10
CA ASN A 88 4.51 -16.01 13.57
C ASN A 88 4.36 -16.90 14.79
N GLY A 89 3.20 -16.81 15.46
CA GLY A 89 2.84 -17.74 16.52
C GLY A 89 3.11 -19.15 16.01
N PRO A 90 3.42 -20.11 16.92
CA PRO A 90 3.85 -21.44 16.52
C PRO A 90 2.97 -21.95 15.38
N GLU A 91 3.60 -22.34 14.26
CA GLU A 91 2.98 -23.18 13.23
C GLU A 91 2.15 -24.21 14.00
N PRO A 92 0.82 -24.27 13.83
CA PRO A 92 0.01 -25.15 14.65
C PRO A 92 0.51 -26.56 14.38
N GLY A 93 1.24 -27.12 15.34
CA GLY A 93 1.58 -28.52 15.32
C GLY A 93 0.30 -29.33 15.23
N ASP A 94 0.38 -30.56 14.73
CA ASP A 94 -0.75 -31.48 14.53
C ASP A 94 -1.56 -31.81 15.80
N ASN A 95 -1.25 -31.17 16.93
CA ASN A 95 -1.95 -31.33 18.18
C ASN A 95 -3.28 -30.52 18.20
N PRO A 96 -4.43 -31.19 18.32
CA PRO A 96 -5.74 -30.54 18.32
C PRO A 96 -5.95 -29.58 19.50
N ILE A 97 -5.21 -29.75 20.59
CA ILE A 97 -5.25 -28.85 21.75
C ILE A 97 -4.59 -27.50 21.41
N ASP A 98 -3.47 -27.53 20.70
CA ASP A 98 -2.74 -26.32 20.30
C ASP A 98 -3.54 -25.51 19.27
N GLN A 99 -4.30 -26.17 18.40
CA GLN A 99 -5.27 -25.51 17.50
C GLN A 99 -6.40 -24.82 18.26
N LEU A 100 -6.93 -25.45 19.32
CA LEU A 100 -7.96 -24.86 20.17
C LEU A 100 -7.42 -23.64 20.91
N PHE A 101 -6.22 -23.73 21.48
CA PHE A 101 -5.55 -22.59 22.12
C PHE A 101 -5.25 -21.47 21.11
N ALA A 102 -4.75 -21.78 19.92
CA ALA A 102 -4.50 -20.80 18.87
C ALA A 102 -5.80 -20.06 18.45
N LEU A 103 -6.93 -20.76 18.32
CA LEU A 103 -8.24 -20.16 18.04
C LEU A 103 -8.71 -19.21 19.17
N LEU A 104 -8.50 -19.62 20.42
CA LEU A 104 -8.86 -18.82 21.60
C LEU A 104 -7.96 -17.58 21.76
N LEU A 105 -6.66 -17.72 21.50
CA LEU A 105 -5.72 -16.60 21.54
C LEU A 105 -5.92 -15.63 20.38
N LYS A 106 -6.22 -16.10 19.15
CA LYS A 106 -6.53 -15.24 17.99
C LYS A 106 -7.68 -14.26 18.26
N ARG A 107 -8.67 -14.66 19.06
CA ARG A 107 -9.80 -13.80 19.46
C ARG A 107 -9.39 -12.64 20.37
N LYS A 108 -8.28 -12.75 21.11
CA LYS A 108 -7.89 -11.75 22.12
C LYS A 108 -6.83 -10.77 21.62
N THR A 109 -6.05 -11.13 20.60
CA THR A 109 -5.00 -10.27 20.02
C THR A 109 -5.45 -9.50 18.76
N GLY A 110 -6.63 -9.82 18.23
CA GLY A 110 -7.14 -9.33 16.94
C GLY A 110 -7.87 -7.98 16.96
N GLN A 111 -7.48 -7.04 17.82
CA GLN A 111 -8.01 -5.66 17.80
C GLN A 111 -6.92 -4.62 17.53
N ARG A 112 -5.91 -4.96 16.71
CA ARG A 112 -5.47 -3.98 15.70
C ARG A 112 -6.53 -4.01 14.61
N LEU A 113 -6.81 -2.88 13.97
CA LEU A 113 -7.86 -2.66 12.94
C LEU A 113 -7.68 -3.52 11.66
N SER A 114 -7.40 -4.83 11.77
CA SER A 114 -7.20 -5.77 10.67
C SER A 114 -8.50 -6.28 10.04
N GLY A 115 -9.65 -5.71 10.43
CA GLY A 115 -10.98 -6.09 9.94
C GLY A 115 -11.57 -5.13 8.90
N LEU A 116 -11.15 -3.87 8.86
CA LEU A 116 -11.59 -2.93 7.84
C LEU A 116 -10.80 -3.22 6.56
N LYS A 117 -11.39 -4.04 5.68
CA LYS A 117 -10.82 -4.37 4.37
C LYS A 117 -11.32 -3.42 3.28
N THR A 118 -12.57 -2.97 3.42
CA THR A 118 -13.31 -2.30 2.36
C THR A 118 -14.14 -1.15 2.92
N VAL A 119 -14.19 -0.03 2.21
CA VAL A 119 -15.03 1.13 2.51
C VAL A 119 -15.98 1.39 1.35
N GLY A 120 -17.28 1.44 1.64
CA GLY A 120 -18.29 1.95 0.72
C GLY A 120 -18.47 3.45 0.93
N ILE A 121 -18.34 4.25 -0.13
CA ILE A 121 -18.63 5.68 -0.10
C ILE A 121 -19.89 5.91 -0.95
N ASP A 122 -20.96 6.36 -0.31
CA ASP A 122 -22.15 6.78 -1.02
C ASP A 122 -22.05 8.26 -1.39
N ILE A 123 -21.98 8.54 -2.70
CA ILE A 123 -21.94 9.89 -3.22
C ILE A 123 -23.38 10.34 -3.45
N GLY A 124 -23.83 11.37 -2.73
CA GLY A 124 -25.15 11.96 -2.91
C GLY A 124 -25.37 12.54 -4.32
N HIS A 125 -26.61 12.54 -4.80
CA HIS A 125 -27.02 13.03 -6.12
C HIS A 125 -26.29 12.43 -7.34
N GLY A 126 -26.86 12.57 -8.54
CA GLY A 126 -26.26 12.02 -9.76
C GLY A 126 -27.26 11.91 -10.92
N GLY A 127 -26.74 11.90 -12.14
CA GLY A 127 -27.58 11.90 -13.34
C GLY A 127 -28.44 13.17 -13.43
N GLU A 128 -29.75 12.99 -13.53
CA GLU A 128 -30.74 14.08 -13.58
C GLU A 128 -30.91 14.81 -12.25
N ASP A 129 -30.70 14.11 -11.12
CA ASP A 129 -30.72 14.74 -9.80
C ASP A 129 -29.38 15.47 -9.58
N VAL A 130 -29.43 16.80 -9.66
CA VAL A 130 -28.28 17.69 -9.46
C VAL A 130 -28.02 18.04 -8.01
N GLY A 131 -28.97 17.75 -7.11
CA GLY A 131 -28.98 18.25 -5.75
C GLY A 131 -29.09 19.77 -5.68
N THR A 132 -28.52 20.34 -4.63
CA THR A 132 -28.54 21.79 -4.41
C THR A 132 -27.68 22.51 -5.45
N ILE A 133 -28.18 23.63 -5.97
CA ILE A 133 -27.42 24.53 -6.85
C ILE A 133 -27.00 25.75 -6.02
N GLY A 134 -25.70 25.95 -5.88
CA GLY A 134 -25.12 27.11 -5.21
C GLY A 134 -25.36 28.41 -5.97
N LEU A 135 -25.09 29.54 -5.30
CA LEU A 135 -25.30 30.89 -5.85
C LEU A 135 -24.55 31.11 -7.18
N ASP A 136 -23.39 30.48 -7.33
CA ASP A 136 -22.55 30.59 -8.53
C ASP A 136 -22.87 29.50 -9.59
N GLY A 137 -23.97 28.75 -9.42
CA GLY A 137 -24.39 27.68 -10.32
C GLY A 137 -23.69 26.34 -10.11
N VAL A 138 -22.83 26.24 -9.09
CA VAL A 138 -22.16 24.99 -8.70
C VAL A 138 -23.19 23.97 -8.24
N LYS A 139 -23.15 22.76 -8.80
CA LYS A 139 -24.09 21.68 -8.44
C LYS A 139 -23.49 20.81 -7.36
N GLU A 140 -24.29 20.47 -6.36
CA GLU A 140 -23.91 19.61 -5.26
C GLU A 140 -23.29 18.30 -5.75
N LYS A 141 -23.93 17.63 -6.74
CA LYS A 141 -23.44 16.38 -7.32
C LYS A 141 -21.98 16.44 -7.80
N ASP A 142 -21.57 17.59 -8.37
CA ASP A 142 -20.24 17.74 -8.95
C ASP A 142 -19.19 17.87 -7.83
N VAL A 143 -19.54 18.60 -6.76
CA VAL A 143 -18.70 18.79 -5.58
C VAL A 143 -18.54 17.48 -4.81
N VAL A 144 -19.63 16.77 -4.54
CA VAL A 144 -19.57 15.53 -3.75
C VAL A 144 -18.87 14.41 -4.51
N LEU A 145 -19.01 14.34 -5.84
CA LEU A 145 -18.25 13.40 -6.67
C LEU A 145 -16.75 13.69 -6.63
N ALA A 146 -16.36 14.96 -6.75
CA ALA A 146 -14.96 15.37 -6.65
C ALA A 146 -14.36 15.02 -5.27
N LEU A 147 -15.12 15.30 -4.20
CA LEU A 147 -14.70 14.98 -2.83
C LEU A 147 -14.61 13.46 -2.60
N GLY A 148 -15.58 12.69 -3.09
CA GLY A 148 -15.60 11.22 -2.98
C GLY A 148 -14.37 10.58 -3.63
N ARG A 149 -13.99 11.04 -4.83
CA ARG A 149 -12.77 10.58 -5.52
C ARG A 149 -11.49 10.97 -4.78
N GLN A 150 -11.45 12.17 -4.20
CA GLN A 150 -10.31 12.59 -3.39
C GLN A 150 -10.17 11.73 -2.13
N LEU A 151 -11.29 11.44 -1.45
CA LEU A 151 -11.32 10.60 -0.26
C LEU A 151 -10.92 9.16 -0.59
N GLU A 152 -11.47 8.57 -1.66
CA GLU A 152 -11.08 7.26 -2.18
C GLU A 152 -9.56 7.16 -2.34
N LYS A 153 -8.95 8.14 -3.02
CA LYS A 153 -7.51 8.20 -3.24
C LYS A 153 -6.75 8.24 -1.90
N GLN A 154 -7.19 9.05 -0.95
CA GLN A 154 -6.54 9.16 0.36
C GLN A 154 -6.64 7.85 1.16
N LEU A 155 -7.80 7.19 1.17
CA LEU A 155 -8.01 5.92 1.85
C LEU A 155 -7.15 4.79 1.24
N LYS A 156 -7.12 4.70 -0.09
CA LYS A 156 -6.27 3.73 -0.81
C LYS A 156 -4.77 3.98 -0.55
N MET A 157 -4.33 5.24 -0.59
CA MET A 157 -2.92 5.58 -0.38
C MET A 157 -2.49 5.43 1.07
N HIS A 158 -3.18 6.03 2.03
CA HIS A 158 -2.67 6.12 3.40
C HIS A 158 -2.99 4.88 4.25
N LEU A 159 -4.13 4.24 3.97
CA LEU A 159 -4.65 3.14 4.78
C LEU A 159 -4.66 1.80 4.04
N GLY A 160 -4.40 1.78 2.73
CA GLY A 160 -4.37 0.55 1.93
C GLY A 160 -5.72 -0.16 1.83
N LEU A 161 -6.83 0.58 2.00
CA LEU A 161 -8.19 0.04 1.98
C LEU A 161 -8.72 -0.10 0.56
N GLU A 162 -9.48 -1.15 0.29
CA GLU A 162 -10.32 -1.22 -0.91
C GLU A 162 -11.49 -0.25 -0.76
N VAL A 163 -11.86 0.46 -1.83
CA VAL A 163 -12.92 1.47 -1.77
C VAL A 163 -13.82 1.33 -2.99
N HIS A 164 -15.12 1.31 -2.75
CA HIS A 164 -16.15 1.35 -3.79
C HIS A 164 -17.01 2.60 -3.61
N LEU A 165 -17.24 3.30 -4.71
CA LEU A 165 -18.18 4.41 -4.79
C LEU A 165 -19.52 3.85 -5.29
N SER A 166 -20.64 4.32 -4.74
CA SER A 166 -21.97 3.86 -5.17
C SER A 166 -22.26 4.18 -6.65
N ARG A 167 -21.62 5.22 -7.20
CA ARG A 167 -21.72 5.71 -8.59
C ARG A 167 -20.53 6.59 -8.98
#